data_AF-A0A2P2KB10-F1
#
_entry.id   AF-A0A2P2KB10-F1
#
_cell.length_a   1.000
_cell.length_b   1.000
_cell.length_c   1.000
_cell.angle_alpha   90.00
_cell.angle_beta   90.00
_cell.angle_gamma   90.00
#
_symmetry.space_group_name_H-M   'P 1'
#
loop_
_entity.id
_entity.type
_entity.pdbx_description
1 polymer ?
#
loop_
_entity_poly.entity_id
_entity_poly.type
_entity_poly.pdbx_seq_one_letter_code
_entity_poly.pdbx_strand_id
1 'polypeptide(L)'
;MGPNGGFSYFVFKKLYEKRQFSKLLRLGEEFQEELSAFLKHHQDLLWLHEIFLHQFSLASGTLHALALSQDDCSIPEAGEGEYAEHSSLITTLADRKRLLNLAKISAITGKNSDFETKVKRIEADLKILKIQEEIMQVLHANEEKQYNEQQLLHPEELIELCLKADNPELALCAFDVFAWTSSSFRRSHRSLLKECWKNAADQDDWGLLHQAYRDEGWSDEETLRQLRDTLLFQASSRCYGPLAETFEEGFEEVLPLRKEDSEATTLKEVDFSVEAILMQHKDFPDAGKLMLLAIMLGSGQDDTKPEGDLSPLE
;
A
#
# COMPACT_ATOMS: atom_id res chain seq x y z
N MET A 1 -5.44 -6.79 -45.99
CA MET A 1 -4.14 -6.80 -45.27
C MET A 1 -4.43 -6.41 -43.83
N GLY A 2 -3.92 -7.16 -42.85
CA GLY A 2 -4.23 -6.93 -41.43
C GLY A 2 -3.46 -5.74 -40.83
N PRO A 3 -3.84 -5.30 -39.62
CA PRO A 3 -3.29 -4.11 -38.95
C PRO A 3 -1.77 -4.15 -38.70
N ASN A 4 -1.15 -5.34 -38.71
CA ASN A 4 0.29 -5.53 -38.42
C ASN A 4 1.16 -5.75 -39.67
N GLY A 5 0.62 -5.55 -40.88
CA GLY A 5 1.29 -5.91 -42.15
C GLY A 5 1.49 -4.78 -43.15
N GLY A 6 1.21 -3.53 -42.78
CA GLY A 6 1.28 -2.36 -43.68
C GLY A 6 2.67 -1.71 -43.80
N PHE A 7 2.85 -0.87 -44.82
CA PHE A 7 4.09 -0.09 -45.03
C PHE A 7 4.42 0.82 -43.84
N SER A 8 3.40 1.45 -43.22
CA SER A 8 3.55 2.29 -42.02
C SER A 8 4.20 1.52 -40.86
N TYR A 9 3.70 0.32 -40.56
CA TYR A 9 4.24 -0.55 -39.52
C TYR A 9 5.72 -0.90 -39.76
N PHE A 10 6.10 -1.20 -41.01
CA PHE A 10 7.51 -1.46 -41.38
C PHE A 10 8.40 -0.23 -41.12
N VAL A 11 7.93 0.97 -41.51
CA VAL A 11 8.66 2.22 -41.26
C VAL A 11 8.80 2.48 -39.77
N PHE A 12 7.72 2.32 -38.98
CA PHE A 12 7.73 2.50 -37.54
C PHE A 12 8.73 1.57 -36.86
N LYS A 13 8.68 0.28 -37.20
CA LYS A 13 9.62 -0.73 -36.70
C LYS A 13 11.07 -0.34 -37.02
N LYS A 14 11.35 0.07 -38.26
CA LYS A 14 12.71 0.49 -38.67
C LYS A 14 13.20 1.75 -37.93
N LEU A 15 12.32 2.70 -37.63
CA LEU A 15 12.68 3.90 -36.85
C LEU A 15 12.92 3.57 -35.38
N TYR A 16 12.10 2.67 -34.81
CA TYR A 16 12.25 2.18 -33.44
C TYR A 16 13.58 1.42 -33.26
N GLU A 17 13.87 0.45 -34.15
CA GLU A 17 15.14 -0.30 -34.16
C GLU A 17 16.36 0.63 -34.26
N LYS A 18 16.25 1.72 -35.05
CA LYS A 18 17.31 2.73 -35.19
C LYS A 18 17.34 3.76 -34.06
N ARG A 19 16.49 3.62 -33.03
CA ARG A 19 16.32 4.58 -31.91
C ARG A 19 16.03 6.01 -32.36
N GLN A 20 15.37 6.17 -33.52
CA GLN A 20 14.98 7.48 -34.06
C GLN A 20 13.60 7.91 -33.52
N PHE A 21 13.44 7.90 -32.20
CA PHE A 21 12.15 8.08 -31.53
C PHE A 21 11.51 9.44 -31.83
N SER A 22 12.30 10.52 -31.91
CA SER A 22 11.78 11.85 -32.25
C SER A 22 11.15 11.89 -33.65
N LYS A 23 11.74 11.19 -34.62
CA LYS A 23 11.16 11.07 -35.97
C LYS A 23 9.93 10.19 -35.97
N LEU A 24 9.96 9.09 -35.21
CA LEU A 24 8.82 8.19 -35.05
C LEU A 24 7.61 8.92 -34.48
N LEU A 25 7.78 9.67 -33.38
CA LEU A 25 6.70 10.40 -32.72
C LEU A 25 6.09 11.50 -33.61
N ARG A 26 6.89 12.15 -34.46
CA ARG A 26 6.40 13.14 -35.44
C ARG A 26 5.48 12.54 -36.50
N LEU A 27 5.64 11.26 -36.83
CA LEU A 27 4.71 10.58 -37.75
C LEU A 27 3.29 10.45 -37.16
N GLY A 28 3.13 10.68 -35.86
CA GLY A 28 1.84 10.72 -35.19
C GLY A 28 0.92 11.85 -35.63
N GLU A 29 1.43 12.88 -36.32
CA GLU A 29 0.62 13.93 -36.93
C GLU A 29 -0.17 13.43 -38.15
N GLU A 30 0.41 12.50 -38.93
CA GLU A 30 -0.16 12.00 -40.18
C GLU A 30 -0.80 10.60 -40.01
N PHE A 31 -0.24 9.76 -39.14
CA PHE A 31 -0.59 8.35 -38.97
C PHE A 31 -0.96 8.04 -37.51
N GLN A 32 -1.88 8.81 -36.94
CA GLN A 32 -2.21 8.77 -35.52
C GLN A 32 -2.69 7.37 -35.07
N GLU A 33 -3.63 6.77 -35.80
CA GLU A 33 -4.22 5.48 -35.42
C GLU A 33 -3.22 4.33 -35.59
N GLU A 34 -2.47 4.30 -36.69
CA GLU A 34 -1.47 3.25 -36.93
C GLU A 34 -0.29 3.35 -35.96
N LEU A 35 0.16 4.57 -35.66
CA LEU A 35 1.24 4.77 -34.70
C LEU A 35 0.80 4.41 -33.29
N SER A 36 -0.41 4.79 -32.88
CA SER A 36 -0.97 4.38 -31.58
C SER A 36 -1.07 2.86 -31.47
N ALA A 37 -1.53 2.17 -32.51
CA ALA A 37 -1.60 0.71 -32.55
C ALA A 37 -0.21 0.06 -32.46
N PHE A 38 0.80 0.63 -33.12
CA PHE A 38 2.19 0.20 -33.02
C PHE A 38 2.74 0.38 -31.59
N LEU A 39 2.56 1.58 -31.02
CA LEU A 39 3.10 1.96 -29.71
C LEU A 39 2.44 1.24 -28.52
N LYS A 40 1.28 0.59 -28.68
CA LYS A 40 0.71 -0.29 -27.65
C LYS A 40 1.66 -1.40 -27.19
N HIS A 41 2.59 -1.81 -28.05
CA HIS A 41 3.63 -2.80 -27.74
C HIS A 41 4.95 -2.15 -27.25
N HIS A 42 4.99 -0.82 -27.19
CA HIS A 42 6.15 0.00 -26.83
C HIS A 42 5.69 1.09 -25.85
N GLN A 43 5.25 0.67 -24.66
CA GLN A 43 4.62 1.56 -23.70
C GLN A 43 5.54 2.70 -23.26
N ASP A 44 6.86 2.46 -23.24
CA ASP A 44 7.92 3.43 -22.95
C ASP A 44 7.88 4.69 -23.85
N LEU A 45 7.33 4.56 -25.07
CA LEU A 45 7.12 5.66 -26.01
C LEU A 45 5.66 6.06 -26.17
N LEU A 46 4.72 5.18 -25.81
CA LEU A 46 3.29 5.43 -25.95
C LEU A 46 2.85 6.68 -25.17
N TRP A 47 3.26 6.82 -23.91
CA TRP A 47 2.87 7.97 -23.09
C TRP A 47 3.37 9.30 -23.66
N LEU A 48 4.54 9.31 -24.31
CA LEU A 48 5.06 10.49 -25.00
C LEU A 48 4.20 10.88 -26.18
N HIS A 49 3.74 9.89 -26.96
CA HIS A 49 2.82 10.11 -28.06
C HIS A 49 1.46 10.64 -27.57
N GLU A 50 0.94 10.07 -26.48
CA GLU A 50 -0.32 10.51 -25.87
C GLU A 50 -0.22 11.96 -25.37
N ILE A 51 0.89 12.35 -24.73
CA ILE A 51 1.13 13.76 -24.35
C ILE A 51 1.22 14.67 -25.58
N PHE A 52 1.92 14.24 -26.62
CA PHE A 52 2.05 15.00 -27.87
C PHE A 52 0.68 15.28 -28.51
N LEU A 53 -0.26 14.35 -28.39
CA LEU A 53 -1.63 14.48 -28.87
C LEU A 53 -2.58 15.16 -27.86
N HIS A 54 -2.06 15.70 -26.75
CA HIS A 54 -2.84 16.28 -25.64
C HIS A 54 -3.83 15.30 -24.98
N GLN A 55 -3.59 13.99 -25.10
CA GLN A 55 -4.38 12.92 -24.50
C GLN A 55 -3.89 12.61 -23.07
N PHE A 56 -3.87 13.62 -22.21
CA PHE A 56 -3.28 13.52 -20.86
C PHE A 56 -3.89 12.43 -19.99
N SER A 57 -5.19 12.16 -20.13
CA SER A 57 -5.88 11.09 -19.39
C SER A 57 -5.39 9.69 -19.78
N LEU A 58 -5.02 9.49 -21.04
CA LEU A 58 -4.42 8.23 -21.52
C LEU A 58 -2.95 8.14 -21.08
N ALA A 59 -2.20 9.23 -21.26
CA ALA A 59 -0.82 9.33 -20.79
C ALA A 59 -0.68 9.00 -19.30
N SER A 60 -1.62 9.50 -18.47
CA SER A 60 -1.67 9.16 -17.05
C SER A 60 -1.79 7.65 -16.81
N GLY A 61 -2.65 6.96 -17.56
CA GLY A 61 -2.85 5.52 -17.41
C GLY A 61 -1.62 4.73 -17.84
N THR A 62 -1.03 5.10 -18.99
CA THR A 62 0.20 4.47 -19.50
C THR A 62 1.37 4.66 -18.52
N LEU A 63 1.58 5.88 -18.02
CA LEU A 63 2.64 6.19 -17.04
C LEU A 63 2.44 5.43 -15.72
N HIS A 64 1.20 5.33 -15.25
CA HIS A 64 0.88 4.60 -14.02
C HIS A 64 1.15 3.10 -14.18
N ALA A 65 0.74 2.50 -15.30
CA ALA A 65 1.01 1.11 -15.60
C ALA A 65 2.52 0.81 -15.72
N LEU A 66 3.26 1.69 -16.41
CA LEU A 66 4.72 1.60 -16.52
C LEU A 66 5.43 1.70 -15.16
N ALA A 67 4.98 2.58 -14.28
CA ALA A 67 5.61 2.74 -12.97
C ALA A 67 5.45 1.49 -12.09
N LEU A 68 4.38 0.72 -12.30
CA LEU A 68 4.04 -0.47 -11.52
C LEU A 68 4.36 -1.79 -12.24
N SER A 69 4.84 -1.74 -13.47
CA SER A 69 5.27 -2.96 -14.17
C SER A 69 6.47 -3.54 -13.43
N GLN A 70 6.38 -4.80 -13.04
CA GLN A 70 7.54 -5.54 -12.59
C GLN A 70 8.42 -5.84 -13.81
N ASP A 71 9.73 -5.60 -13.68
CA ASP A 71 10.68 -6.12 -14.64
C ASP A 71 10.61 -7.65 -14.52
N ASP A 72 9.96 -8.32 -15.46
CA ASP A 72 10.09 -9.76 -15.66
C ASP A 72 11.53 -10.06 -16.11
N CYS A 73 12.52 -9.86 -15.23
CA CYS A 73 13.84 -10.44 -15.34
C CYS A 73 13.81 -11.88 -14.82
N SER A 74 12.86 -12.67 -15.29
CA SER A 74 12.91 -14.12 -15.19
C SER A 74 13.73 -14.64 -16.37
N ILE A 75 14.88 -15.25 -16.03
CA ILE A 75 15.80 -16.08 -16.84
C ILE A 75 15.35 -16.28 -18.30
N PRO A 76 16.16 -15.93 -19.33
CA PRO A 76 15.85 -16.33 -20.69
C PRO A 76 15.95 -17.86 -20.75
N GLU A 77 14.79 -18.53 -20.81
CA GLU A 77 14.75 -19.92 -21.23
C GLU A 77 15.39 -19.97 -22.61
N ALA A 78 16.43 -20.80 -22.73
CA ALA A 78 17.12 -21.05 -23.97
C ALA A 78 16.14 -21.67 -24.98
N GLY A 79 15.53 -20.81 -25.80
CA GLY A 79 14.61 -21.17 -26.87
C GLY A 79 14.66 -20.10 -27.95
N GLU A 80 15.23 -20.47 -29.08
CA GLU A 80 15.52 -19.64 -30.27
C GLU A 80 14.42 -18.60 -30.62
N GLY A 81 14.81 -17.33 -30.57
CA GLY A 81 13.98 -16.20 -31.00
C GLY A 81 14.47 -14.88 -30.41
N GLU A 82 15.44 -14.23 -31.04
CA GLU A 82 16.03 -12.93 -30.66
C GLU A 82 15.00 -11.78 -30.61
N TYR A 83 14.18 -11.66 -29.54
CA TYR A 83 13.31 -10.49 -29.32
C TYR A 83 13.03 -10.18 -27.84
N ALA A 84 13.97 -10.45 -26.92
CA ALA A 84 13.78 -10.22 -25.48
C ALA A 84 14.86 -9.32 -24.85
N GLU A 85 15.39 -8.35 -25.60
CA GLU A 85 16.17 -7.27 -25.02
C GLU A 85 15.53 -5.94 -25.43
N HIS A 86 15.49 -4.98 -24.51
CA HIS A 86 15.21 -3.53 -24.71
C HIS A 86 13.98 -2.93 -24.02
N SER A 87 13.42 -3.54 -22.97
CA SER A 87 12.41 -2.86 -22.10
C SER A 87 12.94 -2.44 -20.72
N SER A 88 14.26 -2.31 -20.52
CA SER A 88 14.85 -2.04 -19.19
C SER A 88 15.09 -0.53 -18.92
N LEU A 89 14.11 0.33 -19.15
CA LEU A 89 14.27 1.76 -18.80
C LEU A 89 13.86 2.08 -17.36
N ILE A 90 13.02 1.26 -16.73
CA ILE A 90 12.46 1.53 -15.40
C ILE A 90 13.15 0.65 -14.38
N THR A 91 14.39 1.01 -14.06
CA THR A 91 15.24 0.14 -13.24
C THR A 91 15.18 0.50 -11.76
N THR A 92 14.83 1.73 -11.38
CA THR A 92 14.94 2.19 -9.98
C THR A 92 13.61 2.63 -9.37
N LEU A 93 13.49 2.55 -8.04
CA LEU A 93 12.35 3.14 -7.31
C LEU A 93 12.23 4.65 -7.57
N ALA A 94 13.37 5.35 -7.75
CA ALA A 94 13.40 6.77 -8.10
C ALA A 94 12.76 7.04 -9.48
N ASP A 95 13.01 6.18 -10.47
CA ASP A 95 12.40 6.31 -11.79
C ASP A 95 10.90 6.02 -11.74
N ARG A 96 10.47 4.99 -10.99
CA ARG A 96 9.05 4.69 -10.76
C ARG A 96 8.33 5.86 -10.09
N LYS A 97 8.95 6.47 -9.08
CA LYS A 97 8.43 7.67 -8.40
C LYS A 97 8.31 8.86 -9.36
N ARG A 98 9.26 9.05 -10.26
CA ARG A 98 9.17 10.09 -11.31
C ARG A 98 7.99 9.82 -12.25
N LEU A 99 7.81 8.57 -12.70
CA LEU A 99 6.70 8.18 -13.56
C LEU A 99 5.35 8.38 -12.89
N LEU A 100 5.19 7.99 -11.61
CA LEU A 100 3.96 8.23 -10.85
C LEU A 100 3.67 9.73 -10.69
N ASN A 101 4.70 10.56 -10.44
CA ASN A 101 4.51 12.01 -10.39
C ASN A 101 4.07 12.58 -11.76
N LEU A 102 4.65 12.11 -12.86
CA LEU A 102 4.20 12.49 -14.20
C LEU A 102 2.78 12.00 -14.49
N ALA A 103 2.43 10.79 -14.04
CA ALA A 103 1.08 10.24 -14.14
C ALA A 103 0.08 11.15 -13.41
N LYS A 104 0.40 11.53 -12.16
CA LYS A 104 -0.40 12.45 -11.35
C LYS A 104 -0.62 13.79 -12.04
N ILE A 105 0.45 14.42 -12.56
CA ILE A 105 0.34 15.70 -13.29
C ILE A 105 -0.53 15.54 -14.54
N SER A 106 -0.36 14.44 -15.27
CA SER A 106 -1.15 14.13 -16.47
C SER A 106 -2.63 13.92 -16.14
N ALA A 107 -2.96 13.21 -15.05
CA ALA A 107 -4.34 13.04 -14.58
C ALA A 107 -5.00 14.39 -14.25
N ILE A 108 -4.31 15.25 -13.48
CA ILE A 108 -4.79 16.58 -13.10
C ILE A 108 -4.98 17.48 -14.33
N THR A 109 -4.11 17.35 -15.32
CA THR A 109 -4.17 18.14 -16.56
C THR A 109 -5.30 17.66 -17.46
N GLY A 110 -5.52 16.35 -17.56
CA GLY A 110 -6.57 15.75 -18.40
C GLY A 110 -7.99 16.03 -17.91
N LYS A 111 -8.20 16.21 -16.60
CA LYS A 111 -9.49 16.56 -15.96
C LYS A 111 -10.68 15.71 -16.45
N ASN A 112 -10.46 14.42 -16.70
CA ASN A 112 -11.53 13.49 -17.06
C ASN A 112 -12.48 13.25 -15.88
N SER A 113 -13.69 12.73 -16.10
CA SER A 113 -14.67 12.48 -15.02
C SER A 113 -14.17 11.61 -13.86
N ASP A 114 -13.14 10.79 -14.09
CA ASP A 114 -12.51 9.89 -13.12
C ASP A 114 -11.14 10.40 -12.59
N PHE A 115 -10.80 11.67 -12.82
CA PHE A 115 -9.45 12.15 -12.51
C PHE A 115 -9.14 12.12 -11.00
N GLU A 116 -10.11 12.43 -10.14
CA GLU A 116 -9.89 12.46 -8.69
C GLU A 116 -9.59 11.06 -8.13
N THR A 117 -10.32 10.04 -8.58
CA THR A 117 -10.09 8.65 -8.14
C THR A 117 -8.75 8.14 -8.64
N LYS A 118 -8.38 8.47 -9.88
CA LYS A 118 -7.03 8.19 -10.43
C LYS A 118 -5.93 8.87 -9.64
N VAL A 119 -6.08 10.15 -9.31
CA VAL A 119 -5.08 10.89 -8.52
C VAL A 119 -4.91 10.27 -7.15
N LYS A 120 -6.00 9.95 -6.45
CA LYS A 120 -5.95 9.27 -5.14
C LYS A 120 -5.25 7.92 -5.23
N ARG A 121 -5.51 7.14 -6.29
CA ARG A 121 -4.84 5.85 -6.49
C ARG A 121 -3.34 6.02 -6.71
N ILE A 122 -2.94 6.96 -7.57
CA ILE A 122 -1.53 7.27 -7.83
C ILE A 122 -0.83 7.77 -6.55
N GLU A 123 -1.51 8.56 -5.72
CA GLU A 123 -1.01 9.00 -4.42
C GLU A 123 -0.80 7.83 -3.45
N ALA A 124 -1.73 6.88 -3.41
CA ALA A 124 -1.60 5.68 -2.60
C ALA A 124 -0.40 4.82 -3.04
N ASP A 125 -0.21 4.62 -4.35
CA ASP A 125 0.94 3.90 -4.88
C ASP A 125 2.27 4.65 -4.58
N LEU A 126 2.27 5.99 -4.63
CA LEU A 126 3.43 6.80 -4.20
C LEU A 126 3.76 6.62 -2.71
N LYS A 127 2.73 6.49 -1.85
CA LYS A 127 2.91 6.24 -0.41
C LYS A 127 3.49 4.85 -0.17
N ILE A 128 2.99 3.82 -0.87
CA ILE A 128 3.54 2.46 -0.78
C ILE A 128 5.01 2.44 -1.21
N LEU A 129 5.38 3.12 -2.32
CA LEU A 129 6.78 3.23 -2.72
C LEU A 129 7.66 3.87 -1.65
N LYS A 130 7.16 4.93 -0.98
CA LYS A 130 7.89 5.60 0.11
C LYS A 130 8.07 4.67 1.31
N ILE A 131 7.04 3.90 1.67
CA ILE A 131 7.11 2.92 2.75
C ILE A 131 8.11 1.81 2.40
N GLN A 132 8.14 1.35 1.15
CA GLN A 132 9.17 0.42 0.69
C GLN A 132 10.58 1.01 0.83
N GLU A 133 10.80 2.29 0.45
CA GLU A 133 12.09 2.98 0.67
C GLU A 133 12.48 2.97 2.15
N GLU A 134 11.52 3.21 3.07
CA GLU A 134 11.74 3.22 4.52
C GLU A 134 12.05 1.81 5.07
N ILE A 135 11.30 0.79 4.67
CA ILE A 135 11.53 -0.61 5.05
C ILE A 135 12.94 -1.04 4.66
N MET A 136 13.36 -0.74 3.43
CA MET A 136 14.69 -1.11 2.93
C MET A 136 15.79 -0.41 3.72
N GLN A 137 15.61 0.87 4.08
CA GLN A 137 16.59 1.59 4.90
C GLN A 137 16.77 0.96 6.28
N VAL A 138 15.68 0.57 6.95
CA VAL A 138 15.75 -0.08 8.28
C VAL A 138 16.38 -1.47 8.19
N LEU A 139 16.04 -2.26 7.15
CA LEU A 139 16.63 -3.59 6.95
C LEU A 139 18.14 -3.51 6.68
N HIS A 140 18.60 -2.56 5.86
CA HIS A 140 20.02 -2.37 5.58
C HIS A 140 20.82 -1.89 6.79
N ALA A 141 20.19 -1.20 7.74
CA ALA A 141 20.83 -0.85 9.01
C ALA A 141 21.09 -2.06 9.91
N ASN A 142 20.28 -3.13 9.77
CA ASN A 142 20.23 -4.26 10.70
C ASN A 142 20.81 -5.59 10.13
N GLU A 143 20.87 -5.79 8.81
CA GLU A 143 21.34 -7.05 8.18
C GLU A 143 22.32 -6.86 7.01
N GLU A 144 23.24 -7.83 6.81
CA GLU A 144 24.12 -7.96 5.63
C GLU A 144 23.38 -8.42 4.34
N LYS A 145 22.06 -8.59 4.37
CA LYS A 145 21.29 -9.03 3.20
C LYS A 145 21.15 -7.89 2.20
N GLN A 146 21.75 -8.07 1.01
CA GLN A 146 21.55 -7.19 -0.13
C GLN A 146 20.16 -7.43 -0.73
N TYR A 147 19.13 -6.79 -0.17
CA TYR A 147 17.91 -6.56 -0.93
C TYR A 147 18.25 -5.68 -2.12
N ASN A 148 17.74 -6.05 -3.30
CA ASN A 148 17.94 -5.22 -4.47
C ASN A 148 17.06 -3.98 -4.34
N GLU A 149 17.64 -2.84 -3.96
CA GLU A 149 16.97 -1.53 -3.83
C GLU A 149 16.17 -1.12 -5.08
N GLN A 150 16.42 -1.81 -6.20
CA GLN A 150 15.83 -1.56 -7.50
C GLN A 150 14.52 -2.34 -7.74
N GLN A 151 14.23 -3.39 -6.97
CA GLN A 151 13.06 -4.24 -7.22
C GLN A 151 11.79 -3.62 -6.64
N LEU A 152 10.72 -3.54 -7.43
CA LEU A 152 9.38 -3.22 -6.92
C LEU A 152 8.77 -4.46 -6.28
N LEU A 153 8.48 -4.39 -4.99
CA LEU A 153 7.86 -5.51 -4.27
C LEU A 153 6.35 -5.35 -4.23
N HIS A 154 5.65 -6.49 -4.26
CA HIS A 154 4.21 -6.48 -4.06
C HIS A 154 3.87 -6.09 -2.61
N PRO A 155 2.72 -5.46 -2.35
CA PRO A 155 2.32 -5.10 -0.98
C PRO A 155 2.32 -6.29 0.00
N GLU A 156 1.92 -7.47 -0.46
CA GLU A 156 1.96 -8.72 0.34
C GLU A 156 3.40 -9.08 0.76
N GLU A 157 4.34 -9.03 -0.19
CA GLU A 157 5.76 -9.29 0.06
C GLU A 157 6.36 -8.28 1.04
N LEU A 158 5.99 -7.00 0.92
CA LEU A 158 6.42 -5.95 1.86
C LEU A 158 5.94 -6.23 3.28
N ILE A 159 4.67 -6.61 3.44
CA ILE A 159 4.09 -6.92 4.74
C ILE A 159 4.78 -8.15 5.35
N GLU A 160 4.99 -9.21 4.57
CA GLU A 160 5.71 -10.38 5.05
C GLU A 160 7.15 -10.09 5.48
N LEU A 161 7.85 -9.20 4.75
CA LEU A 161 9.20 -8.77 5.12
C LEU A 161 9.19 -8.05 6.47
N CYS A 162 8.23 -7.16 6.70
CA CYS A 162 8.06 -6.48 7.98
C CYS A 162 7.86 -7.45 9.14
N LEU A 163 7.00 -8.47 8.96
CA LEU A 163 6.71 -9.46 10.00
C LEU A 163 7.91 -10.35 10.35
N LYS A 164 8.81 -10.59 9.38
CA LYS A 164 10.00 -11.45 9.57
C LYS A 164 11.16 -10.74 10.26
N ALA A 165 11.17 -9.40 10.28
CA ALA A 165 12.34 -8.62 10.67
C ALA A 165 12.49 -8.37 12.19
N ASP A 166 11.56 -8.88 13.00
CA ASP A 166 11.50 -8.72 14.47
C ASP A 166 11.91 -7.32 14.95
N ASN A 167 11.27 -6.31 14.35
CA ASN A 167 11.58 -4.90 14.58
C ASN A 167 10.27 -4.10 14.74
N PRO A 168 10.11 -3.33 15.83
CA PRO A 168 8.89 -2.57 16.09
C PRO A 168 8.55 -1.55 15.00
N GLU A 169 9.54 -0.86 14.42
CA GLU A 169 9.30 0.14 13.37
C GLU A 169 8.77 -0.53 12.10
N LEU A 170 9.35 -1.67 11.72
CA LEU A 170 8.90 -2.44 10.55
C LEU A 170 7.51 -3.05 10.77
N ALA A 171 7.21 -3.54 11.98
CA ALA A 171 5.88 -4.03 12.33
C ALA A 171 4.81 -2.94 12.13
N LEU A 172 5.12 -1.67 12.41
CA LEU A 172 4.21 -0.55 12.15
C LEU A 172 4.08 -0.24 10.65
N CYS A 173 5.18 -0.32 9.89
CA CYS A 173 5.14 -0.13 8.44
C CYS A 173 4.19 -1.12 7.74
N ALA A 174 4.00 -2.33 8.27
CA ALA A 174 3.04 -3.28 7.71
C ALA A 174 1.60 -2.72 7.71
N PHE A 175 1.21 -2.02 8.78
CA PHE A 175 -0.09 -1.35 8.84
C PHE A 175 -0.17 -0.17 7.87
N ASP A 176 0.91 0.59 7.73
CA ASP A 176 0.99 1.68 6.76
C ASP A 176 0.83 1.17 5.32
N VAL A 177 1.43 0.02 4.97
CA VAL A 177 1.21 -0.63 3.66
C VAL A 177 -0.27 -0.98 3.49
N PHE A 178 -0.90 -1.62 4.48
CA PHE A 178 -2.32 -1.94 4.42
C PHE A 178 -3.20 -0.69 4.26
N ALA A 179 -2.87 0.42 4.93
CA ALA A 179 -3.63 1.66 4.87
C ALA A 179 -3.70 2.22 3.44
N TRP A 180 -2.62 2.10 2.66
CA TRP A 180 -2.53 2.61 1.29
C TRP A 180 -2.91 1.57 0.21
N THR A 181 -3.21 0.32 0.58
CA THR A 181 -3.80 -0.67 -0.35
C THR A 181 -5.31 -0.43 -0.56
N SER A 182 -5.94 -1.15 -1.49
CA SER A 182 -7.40 -1.10 -1.69
C SER A 182 -8.16 -1.84 -0.60
N SER A 183 -9.45 -1.53 -0.43
CA SER A 183 -10.33 -2.25 0.50
C SER A 183 -10.47 -3.72 0.10
N SER A 184 -10.44 -4.02 -1.20
CA SER A 184 -10.43 -5.39 -1.73
C SER A 184 -9.18 -6.16 -1.29
N PHE A 185 -8.01 -5.53 -1.32
CA PHE A 185 -6.75 -6.13 -0.87
C PHE A 185 -6.79 -6.44 0.63
N ARG A 186 -7.25 -5.48 1.45
CA ARG A 186 -7.43 -5.70 2.90
C ARG A 186 -8.38 -6.86 3.18
N ARG A 187 -9.50 -6.98 2.44
CA ARG A 187 -10.46 -8.08 2.59
C ARG A 187 -9.90 -9.44 2.19
N SER A 188 -9.11 -9.51 1.11
CA SER A 188 -8.52 -10.78 0.66
C SER A 188 -7.35 -11.24 1.53
N HIS A 189 -6.60 -10.30 2.13
CA HIS A 189 -5.42 -10.59 2.98
C HIS A 189 -5.72 -10.41 4.48
N ARG A 190 -6.96 -10.71 4.89
CA ARG A 190 -7.38 -10.63 6.30
C ARG A 190 -6.51 -11.48 7.22
N SER A 191 -6.09 -12.67 6.80
CA SER A 191 -5.21 -13.54 7.60
C SER A 191 -3.87 -12.85 7.90
N LEU A 192 -3.27 -12.23 6.89
CA LEU A 192 -2.02 -11.50 7.02
C LEU A 192 -2.18 -10.26 7.92
N LEU A 193 -3.31 -9.55 7.83
CA LEU A 193 -3.63 -8.47 8.76
C LEU A 193 -3.78 -8.98 10.21
N LYS A 194 -4.40 -10.15 10.41
CA LYS A 194 -4.48 -10.78 11.74
C LYS A 194 -3.09 -11.11 12.29
N GLU A 195 -2.18 -11.59 11.43
CA GLU A 195 -0.79 -11.85 11.80
C GLU A 195 -0.04 -10.56 12.17
N CYS A 196 -0.31 -9.43 11.50
CA CYS A 196 0.24 -8.13 11.89
C CYS A 196 -0.19 -7.71 13.29
N TRP A 197 -1.46 -7.91 13.65
CA TRP A 197 -1.93 -7.63 15.01
C TRP A 197 -1.33 -8.54 16.07
N LYS A 198 -1.13 -9.83 15.75
CA LYS A 198 -0.44 -10.78 16.65
C LYS A 198 1.01 -10.36 16.85
N ASN A 199 1.72 -10.10 15.75
CA ASN A 199 3.09 -9.62 15.78
C ASN A 199 3.20 -8.32 16.59
N ALA A 200 2.29 -7.36 16.39
CA ALA A 200 2.30 -6.12 17.15
C ALA A 200 2.09 -6.35 18.66
N ALA A 201 1.21 -7.28 19.04
CA ALA A 201 1.00 -7.65 20.43
C ALA A 201 2.24 -8.31 21.05
N ASP A 202 2.97 -9.12 20.27
CA ASP A 202 4.16 -9.85 20.73
C ASP A 202 5.41 -8.96 20.95
N GLN A 203 5.41 -7.72 20.45
CA GLN A 203 6.56 -6.80 20.55
C GLN A 203 6.70 -6.13 21.93
N ASP A 204 5.60 -6.02 22.68
CA ASP A 204 5.60 -5.43 24.02
C ASP A 204 5.58 -6.53 25.11
N ASP A 205 6.33 -6.34 26.19
CA ASP A 205 6.25 -7.24 27.35
C ASP A 205 5.06 -6.87 28.24
N TRP A 206 3.89 -7.37 27.86
CA TRP A 206 2.63 -7.17 28.58
C TRP A 206 2.66 -7.72 30.00
N GLY A 207 3.44 -8.77 30.26
CA GLY A 207 3.63 -9.33 31.59
C GLY A 207 4.31 -8.33 32.53
N LEU A 208 5.40 -7.71 32.07
CA LEU A 208 6.11 -6.68 32.82
C LEU A 208 5.27 -5.41 32.99
N LEU A 209 4.58 -4.96 31.94
CA LEU A 209 3.69 -3.79 32.02
C LEU A 209 2.58 -4.01 33.05
N HIS A 210 1.96 -5.20 33.07
CA HIS A 210 0.92 -5.51 34.05
C HIS A 210 1.44 -5.63 35.48
N GLN A 211 2.66 -6.15 35.67
CA GLN A 211 3.30 -6.17 36.99
C GLN A 211 3.57 -4.76 37.49
N ALA A 212 4.19 -3.91 36.67
CA ALA A 212 4.46 -2.51 37.01
C ALA A 212 3.18 -1.75 37.33
N TYR A 213 2.13 -1.91 36.52
CA TYR A 213 0.81 -1.34 36.78
C TYR A 213 0.24 -1.73 38.14
N ARG A 214 0.37 -3.00 38.55
CA ARG A 214 -0.12 -3.48 39.85
C ARG A 214 0.74 -3.03 41.03
N ASP A 215 2.05 -3.05 40.89
CA ASP A 215 2.98 -2.77 41.97
C ASP A 215 3.08 -1.27 42.26
N GLU A 216 3.04 -0.43 41.22
CA GLU A 216 3.17 1.02 41.33
C GLU A 216 1.82 1.74 41.45
N GLY A 217 0.73 1.09 41.06
CA GLY A 217 -0.63 1.66 41.13
C GLY A 217 -0.75 2.90 40.25
N TRP A 218 -0.52 2.76 38.95
CA TRP A 218 -0.51 3.88 38.01
C TRP A 218 -1.81 4.68 38.04
N SER A 219 -1.67 6.01 38.04
CA SER A 219 -2.77 6.92 37.73
C SER A 219 -3.21 6.79 36.27
N ASP A 220 -4.38 7.34 35.92
CA ASP A 220 -4.87 7.37 34.54
C ASP A 220 -3.87 8.06 33.59
N GLU A 221 -3.24 9.16 34.01
CA GLU A 221 -2.26 9.91 33.22
C GLU A 221 -0.98 9.09 32.96
N GLU A 222 -0.48 8.40 33.98
CA GLU A 222 0.69 7.53 33.85
C GLU A 222 0.36 6.31 32.98
N THR A 223 -0.82 5.72 33.15
CA THR A 223 -1.29 4.61 32.31
C THR A 223 -1.35 5.03 30.85
N LEU A 224 -1.92 6.20 30.56
CA LEU A 224 -1.96 6.76 29.20
C LEU A 224 -0.56 6.93 28.62
N ARG A 225 0.39 7.46 29.42
CA ARG A 225 1.77 7.67 28.97
C ARG A 225 2.45 6.34 28.63
N GLN A 226 2.34 5.36 29.51
CA GLN A 226 2.97 4.05 29.33
C GLN A 226 2.36 3.27 28.16
N LEU A 227 1.02 3.31 28.02
CA LEU A 227 0.36 2.64 26.91
C LEU A 227 0.61 3.31 25.56
N ARG A 228 0.82 4.63 25.52
CA ARG A 228 1.11 5.35 24.27
C ARG A 228 2.37 4.87 23.55
N ASP A 229 3.35 4.40 24.32
CA ASP A 229 4.62 3.90 23.80
C ASP A 229 4.51 2.45 23.29
N THR A 230 3.43 1.74 23.62
CA THR A 230 3.19 0.36 23.15
C THR A 230 2.87 0.31 21.66
N LEU A 231 3.23 -0.82 21.05
CA LEU A 231 3.02 -1.04 19.63
C LEU A 231 1.55 -1.21 19.27
N LEU A 232 0.75 -1.81 20.17
CA LEU A 232 -0.70 -1.91 19.99
C LEU A 232 -1.39 -0.54 19.95
N PHE A 233 -1.00 0.39 20.82
CA PHE A 233 -1.53 1.75 20.78
C PHE A 233 -1.16 2.42 19.46
N GLN A 234 0.11 2.33 19.06
CA GLN A 234 0.61 2.97 17.85
C GLN A 234 -0.03 2.38 16.58
N ALA A 235 -0.21 1.06 16.51
CA ALA A 235 -0.92 0.38 15.42
C ALA A 235 -2.39 0.80 15.37
N SER A 236 -3.06 0.88 16.53
CA SER A 236 -4.46 1.33 16.59
C SER A 236 -4.60 2.78 16.14
N SER A 237 -3.69 3.67 16.57
CA SER A 237 -3.73 5.07 16.16
C SER A 237 -3.52 5.30 14.66
N ARG A 238 -2.74 4.43 14.00
CA ARG A 238 -2.54 4.47 12.55
C ARG A 238 -3.74 3.93 11.78
N CYS A 239 -4.41 2.90 12.32
CA CYS A 239 -5.47 2.19 11.62
C CYS A 239 -6.87 2.79 11.84
N TYR A 240 -7.15 3.25 13.07
CA TYR A 240 -8.49 3.65 13.53
C TYR A 240 -8.49 5.03 14.21
N GLY A 241 -7.34 5.69 14.33
CA GLY A 241 -7.23 6.98 14.98
C GLY A 241 -7.88 8.12 14.19
N PRO A 242 -8.12 9.29 14.82
CA PRO A 242 -8.73 10.44 14.15
C PRO A 242 -7.88 11.05 13.03
N LEU A 243 -6.58 10.73 13.00
CA LEU A 243 -5.64 11.15 11.98
C LEU A 243 -5.26 10.01 11.02
N ALA A 244 -5.92 8.85 11.13
CA ALA A 244 -5.68 7.71 10.25
C ALA A 244 -6.09 8.09 8.81
N GLU A 245 -5.16 7.90 7.88
CA GLU A 245 -5.40 8.07 6.44
C GLU A 245 -5.40 6.70 5.78
N THR A 246 -6.50 6.34 5.12
CA THR A 246 -6.61 5.11 4.34
C THR A 246 -7.03 5.41 2.91
N PHE A 247 -6.52 4.64 1.95
CA PHE A 247 -7.04 4.61 0.60
C PHE A 247 -8.36 3.82 0.57
N GLU A 248 -9.43 4.45 0.08
CA GLU A 248 -10.81 3.92 0.09
C GLU A 248 -11.41 3.80 1.50
N GLU A 249 -12.06 2.67 1.80
CA GLU A 249 -12.74 2.38 3.06
C GLU A 249 -11.74 2.06 4.19
N GLY A 250 -12.07 2.41 5.43
CA GLY A 250 -11.20 2.22 6.60
C GLY A 250 -10.96 0.76 7.00
N PHE A 251 -10.18 0.57 8.08
CA PHE A 251 -9.92 -0.75 8.63
C PHE A 251 -11.17 -1.36 9.30
N GLU A 252 -12.07 -0.52 9.81
CA GLU A 252 -13.30 -0.89 10.51
C GLU A 252 -14.20 -1.81 9.68
N GLU A 253 -14.23 -1.61 8.36
CA GLU A 253 -15.02 -2.39 7.39
C GLU A 253 -14.46 -3.81 7.17
N VAL A 254 -13.22 -4.05 7.57
CA VAL A 254 -12.50 -5.31 7.32
C VAL A 254 -12.21 -6.05 8.62
N LEU A 255 -11.78 -5.33 9.65
CA LEU A 255 -11.40 -5.82 10.94
C LEU A 255 -11.72 -4.75 12.00
N PRO A 256 -12.93 -4.74 12.59
CA PRO A 256 -13.25 -3.79 13.66
C PRO A 256 -12.39 -4.01 14.92
N LEU A 257 -12.28 -2.99 15.77
CA LEU A 257 -11.54 -3.07 17.03
C LEU A 257 -12.24 -3.99 18.04
N ARG A 258 -13.52 -3.72 18.32
CA ARG A 258 -14.33 -4.47 19.28
C ARG A 258 -15.29 -5.40 18.57
N LYS A 259 -15.71 -6.47 19.25
CA LYS A 259 -16.75 -7.37 18.71
C LYS A 259 -18.11 -6.66 18.55
N GLU A 260 -18.39 -5.71 19.44
CA GLU A 260 -19.65 -4.96 19.50
C GLU A 260 -19.77 -3.96 18.33
N ASP A 261 -18.66 -3.44 17.82
CA ASP A 261 -18.63 -2.57 16.64
C ASP A 261 -19.07 -3.31 15.35
N SER A 262 -19.04 -4.64 15.36
CA SER A 262 -19.41 -5.49 14.23
C SER A 262 -20.93 -5.64 14.04
N GLU A 263 -21.75 -5.16 14.98
CA GLU A 263 -23.23 -5.32 14.95
C GLU A 263 -23.90 -4.58 13.77
N ALA A 264 -23.18 -3.67 13.09
CA ALA A 264 -23.64 -3.01 11.87
C ALA A 264 -23.53 -3.87 10.59
N THR A 265 -22.74 -4.96 10.62
CA THR A 265 -22.51 -5.84 9.46
C THR A 265 -23.17 -7.21 9.65
N THR A 266 -24.07 -7.55 8.73
CA THR A 266 -24.95 -8.74 8.71
C THR A 266 -24.25 -10.11 8.58
N LEU A 267 -22.92 -10.17 8.72
CA LEU A 267 -22.16 -11.41 8.66
C LEU A 267 -21.73 -11.81 10.07
N LYS A 268 -22.47 -12.77 10.64
CA LYS A 268 -22.17 -13.46 11.90
C LYS A 268 -20.91 -14.32 11.79
N GLU A 269 -19.76 -13.69 11.64
CA GLU A 269 -18.49 -14.36 11.83
C GLU A 269 -17.88 -13.89 13.16
N VAL A 270 -17.89 -14.78 14.16
CA VAL A 270 -17.65 -14.47 15.59
C VAL A 270 -16.16 -14.14 15.91
N ASP A 271 -15.27 -14.25 14.91
CA ASP A 271 -13.81 -14.25 15.06
C ASP A 271 -13.09 -13.09 14.34
N PHE A 272 -13.80 -11.98 14.11
CA PHE A 272 -13.34 -10.90 13.23
C PHE A 272 -13.30 -9.56 13.95
N SER A 273 -12.55 -9.47 15.05
CA SER A 273 -12.15 -8.19 15.63
C SER A 273 -10.71 -8.23 16.14
N VAL A 274 -10.09 -7.06 16.32
CA VAL A 274 -8.78 -6.95 16.97
C VAL A 274 -8.84 -7.54 18.38
N GLU A 275 -9.88 -7.24 19.15
CA GLU A 275 -10.13 -7.86 20.46
C GLU A 275 -10.10 -9.40 20.42
N ALA A 276 -10.75 -10.02 19.42
CA ALA A 276 -10.76 -11.49 19.29
C ALA A 276 -9.36 -12.07 19.01
N ILE A 277 -8.49 -11.30 18.35
CA ILE A 277 -7.10 -11.68 18.09
C ILE A 277 -6.29 -11.57 19.38
N LEU A 278 -6.42 -10.45 20.10
CA LEU A 278 -5.70 -10.21 21.36
C LEU A 278 -6.08 -11.23 22.43
N MET A 279 -7.34 -11.69 22.47
CA MET A 279 -7.80 -12.76 23.36
C MET A 279 -7.02 -14.08 23.22
N GLN A 280 -6.34 -14.30 22.09
CA GLN A 280 -5.52 -15.48 21.83
C GLN A 280 -4.06 -15.32 22.32
N HIS A 281 -3.66 -14.11 22.73
CA HIS A 281 -2.30 -13.83 23.17
C HIS A 281 -2.01 -14.48 24.54
N LYS A 282 -0.77 -14.95 24.73
CA LYS A 282 -0.32 -15.68 25.93
C LYS A 282 -0.54 -14.89 27.23
N ASP A 283 -0.34 -13.58 27.18
CA ASP A 283 -0.43 -12.69 28.35
C ASP A 283 -1.82 -12.08 28.51
N PHE A 284 -2.77 -12.38 27.62
CA PHE A 284 -4.12 -11.84 27.70
C PHE A 284 -4.87 -12.14 29.02
N PRO A 285 -4.73 -13.33 29.65
CA PRO A 285 -5.40 -13.61 30.92
C PRO A 285 -5.03 -12.62 32.05
N ASP A 286 -3.80 -12.13 32.03
CA ASP A 286 -3.28 -11.22 33.06
C ASP A 286 -3.33 -9.76 32.61
N ALA A 287 -2.86 -9.47 31.39
CA ALA A 287 -2.67 -8.12 30.87
C ALA A 287 -3.72 -7.70 29.83
N GLY A 288 -4.73 -8.54 29.54
CA GLY A 288 -5.71 -8.29 28.47
C GLY A 288 -6.46 -6.97 28.61
N LYS A 289 -6.71 -6.50 29.84
CA LYS A 289 -7.31 -5.17 30.08
C LYS A 289 -6.41 -4.03 29.59
N LEU A 290 -5.10 -4.11 29.83
CA LEU A 290 -4.14 -3.11 29.36
C LEU A 290 -3.99 -3.14 27.84
N MET A 291 -3.99 -4.34 27.24
CA MET A 291 -3.95 -4.51 25.79
C MET A 291 -5.18 -3.88 25.12
N LEU A 292 -6.38 -4.13 25.68
CA LEU A 292 -7.62 -3.54 25.17
C LEU A 292 -7.65 -2.03 25.38
N LEU A 293 -7.19 -1.55 26.54
CA LEU A 293 -7.11 -0.12 26.81
C LEU A 293 -6.16 0.57 25.82
N ALA A 294 -5.01 -0.04 25.50
CA ALA A 294 -4.06 0.51 24.53
C ALA A 294 -4.70 0.71 23.14
N ILE A 295 -5.44 -0.28 22.63
CA ILE A 295 -6.08 -0.14 21.30
C ILE A 295 -7.23 0.86 21.31
N MET A 296 -8.01 0.96 22.40
CA MET A 296 -9.12 1.92 22.50
C MET A 296 -8.62 3.36 22.58
N LEU A 297 -7.58 3.58 23.39
CA LEU A 297 -6.95 4.90 23.49
C LEU A 297 -6.29 5.32 22.17
N GLY A 298 -5.70 4.37 21.44
CA GLY A 298 -5.08 4.61 20.15
C GLY A 298 -6.10 5.06 19.09
N SER A 299 -7.29 4.47 19.07
CA SER A 299 -8.35 4.84 18.11
C SER A 299 -9.04 6.16 18.43
N GLY A 300 -8.84 6.69 19.64
CA GLY A 300 -9.56 7.87 20.11
C GLY A 300 -11.05 7.59 20.40
N GLN A 301 -11.46 6.32 20.43
CA GLN A 301 -12.73 5.91 20.99
C GLN A 301 -12.61 5.97 22.52
N ASP A 302 -12.88 7.14 23.06
CA ASP A 302 -12.97 7.34 24.49
C ASP A 302 -14.31 6.75 24.96
N ASP A 303 -14.29 5.57 25.58
CA ASP A 303 -15.46 4.92 26.22
C ASP A 303 -15.89 5.66 27.50
N THR A 304 -15.61 6.96 27.60
CA THR A 304 -16.14 7.85 28.64
C THR A 304 -17.54 8.34 28.24
N LYS A 305 -18.43 7.45 27.82
CA LYS A 305 -19.87 7.68 28.02
C LYS A 305 -20.20 7.18 29.41
N PRO A 306 -20.48 8.07 30.39
CA PRO A 306 -20.97 7.61 31.66
C PRO A 306 -22.30 6.90 31.43
N GLU A 307 -22.34 5.59 31.69
CA GLU A 307 -23.57 4.89 32.04
C GLU A 307 -24.16 5.62 33.26
N GLY A 308 -25.11 6.52 33.04
CA GLY A 308 -25.58 7.34 34.14
C GLY A 308 -26.53 8.48 33.80
N ASP A 309 -27.45 8.31 32.84
CA ASP A 309 -28.71 9.03 32.90
C ASP A 309 -29.83 8.02 33.19
N LEU A 310 -29.96 7.74 34.49
CA LEU A 310 -31.22 7.27 35.06
C LEU A 310 -32.26 8.37 34.81
N SER A 311 -33.08 8.19 33.78
CA SER A 311 -34.34 8.92 33.64
C SER A 311 -35.12 8.82 34.96
N PRO A 312 -35.48 9.94 35.62
CA PRO A 312 -36.50 9.90 36.64
C PRO A 312 -37.84 9.69 35.91
N LEU A 313 -38.44 8.53 36.15
CA LEU A 313 -39.90 8.41 36.08
C LEU A 313 -40.48 9.31 37.18
N GLU A 314 -41.04 10.46 36.79
CA GLU A 314 -42.38 10.98 37.13
C GLU A 314 -42.61 12.36 36.53
#